data_AF-A0A929PKE4-F1
#
_entry.id   AF-A0A929PKE4-F1
#
_cell.length_a   1.000
_cell.length_b   1.000
_cell.length_c   1.000
_cell.angle_alpha   90.00
_cell.angle_beta   90.00
_cell.angle_gamma   90.00
#
_symmetry.space_group_name_H-M   'P 1'
#
loop_
_entity.id
_entity.type
_entity.pdbx_description
1 polymer ?
#
loop_
_entity_poly.entity_id
_entity_poly.type
_entity_poly.pdbx_seq_one_letter_code
_entity_poly.pdbx_strand_id
1 'polypeptide(L)'
;KDIVLDHLDEIFNDVEGNKIVYLGIALANLGLYNSIWTDWIAKFDGDKIVSQAIKRIEAKIEANLLSQALTNQVNSAIAIFVLKNKYKWSDRQEIDHTTQGDKITWNEVKTYRKDSE
;
A
#
# COMPACT_ATOMS: atom_id res chain seq x y z
N LYS A 1 26.08 10.59 -18.82
CA LYS A 1 25.59 10.67 -17.42
C LYS A 1 24.58 11.79 -17.32
N ASP A 2 24.95 12.99 -17.78
CA ASP A 2 24.09 14.18 -17.75
C ASP A 2 22.74 13.96 -18.43
N ILE A 3 22.71 13.39 -19.65
CA ILE A 3 21.46 13.02 -20.34
C ILE A 3 20.52 12.14 -19.48
N VAL A 4 21.08 11.23 -18.69
CA VAL A 4 20.27 10.36 -17.83
C VAL A 4 19.73 11.13 -16.63
N LEU A 5 20.52 12.05 -16.08
CA LEU A 5 20.06 12.94 -15.01
C LEU A 5 18.98 13.89 -15.51
N ASP A 6 19.11 14.43 -16.72
CA ASP A 6 18.09 15.27 -17.36
C ASP A 6 16.76 14.51 -17.49
N HIS A 7 16.79 13.27 -17.99
CA HIS A 7 15.59 12.44 -18.06
C HIS A 7 15.04 12.07 -16.67
N LEU A 8 15.89 11.83 -15.67
CA LEU A 8 15.43 11.57 -14.31
C LEU A 8 14.74 12.81 -13.72
N ASP A 9 15.23 14.00 -13.99
CA ASP A 9 14.59 15.25 -13.59
C ASP A 9 13.26 15.46 -14.32
N GLU A 10 13.17 15.17 -15.61
CA GLU A 10 11.91 15.18 -16.37
C GLU A 10 10.89 14.20 -15.78
N ILE A 11 11.30 12.95 -15.49
CA ILE A 11 10.44 11.94 -14.85
C ILE A 11 9.98 12.44 -13.48
N PHE A 12 10.88 13.00 -12.67
CA PHE A 12 10.54 13.51 -11.35
C PHE A 12 9.49 14.63 -11.45
N ASN A 13 9.68 15.57 -12.36
CA ASN A 13 8.76 16.67 -12.59
C ASN A 13 7.38 16.18 -13.07
N ASP A 14 7.33 15.19 -13.97
CA ASP A 14 6.08 14.58 -14.43
C ASP A 14 5.34 13.88 -13.27
N VAL A 15 6.06 13.09 -12.48
CA VAL A 15 5.51 12.41 -11.29
C VAL A 15 4.98 13.40 -10.26
N GLU A 16 5.71 14.49 -10.02
CA GLU A 16 5.31 15.51 -9.05
C GLU A 16 4.11 16.35 -9.53
N GLY A 17 4.14 16.78 -10.79
CA GLY A 17 3.11 17.63 -11.38
C GLY A 17 1.78 16.89 -11.54
N ASN A 18 1.83 15.66 -12.06
CA ASN A 18 0.65 14.87 -12.40
C ASN A 18 0.21 13.89 -11.29
N LYS A 19 0.89 13.91 -10.13
CA LYS A 19 0.61 13.01 -9.00
C LYS A 19 0.58 11.54 -9.40
N ILE A 20 1.53 11.14 -10.25
CA ILE A 20 1.58 9.78 -10.80
C ILE A 20 1.87 8.78 -9.68
N VAL A 21 1.10 7.68 -9.67
CA VAL A 21 1.19 6.58 -8.68
C VAL A 21 1.85 5.31 -9.22
N TYR A 22 2.22 5.30 -10.50
CA TYR A 22 2.89 4.17 -11.14
C TYR A 22 3.97 4.64 -12.10
N LEU A 23 5.20 4.11 -11.95
CA LEU A 23 6.36 4.52 -12.74
C LEU A 23 6.14 4.38 -14.25
N GLY A 24 5.51 3.29 -14.68
CA GLY A 24 5.29 3.05 -16.11
C GLY A 24 4.41 4.10 -16.79
N ILE A 25 3.56 4.81 -16.05
CA ILE A 25 2.79 5.95 -16.59
C ILE A 25 3.74 7.11 -16.89
N ALA A 26 4.61 7.46 -15.95
CA ALA A 26 5.58 8.55 -16.14
C ALA A 26 6.55 8.26 -17.30
N LEU A 27 7.02 7.01 -17.40
CA LEU A 27 7.88 6.59 -18.52
C LEU A 27 7.13 6.68 -19.86
N ALA A 28 5.88 6.19 -19.92
CA ALA A 28 5.08 6.24 -21.14
C ALA A 28 4.76 7.67 -21.58
N ASN A 29 4.48 8.59 -20.64
CA ASN A 29 4.23 10.00 -20.93
C ASN A 29 5.43 10.68 -21.63
N LEU A 30 6.65 10.25 -21.29
CA LEU A 30 7.89 10.76 -21.87
C LEU A 30 8.36 9.93 -23.09
N GLY A 31 7.56 8.97 -23.56
CA GLY A 31 7.93 8.11 -24.69
C GLY A 31 9.05 7.11 -24.38
N LEU A 32 9.29 6.82 -23.10
CA LEU A 32 10.33 5.91 -22.64
C LEU A 32 9.78 4.48 -22.47
N TYR A 33 10.62 3.49 -22.76
CA TYR A 33 10.30 2.08 -22.53
C TYR A 33 10.51 1.70 -21.06
N ASN A 34 9.65 0.86 -20.49
CA ASN A 34 9.79 0.40 -19.09
C ASN A 34 11.15 -0.24 -18.79
N SER A 35 11.76 -0.94 -19.75
CA SER A 35 13.07 -1.58 -19.58
C SER A 35 14.19 -0.58 -19.32
N ILE A 36 14.05 0.68 -19.77
CA ILE A 36 15.10 1.69 -19.62
C ILE A 36 15.41 1.97 -18.15
N TRP A 37 14.41 1.85 -17.28
CA TRP A 37 14.58 2.06 -15.84
C TRP A 37 15.50 1.01 -15.24
N THR A 38 15.26 -0.26 -15.57
CA THR A 38 16.10 -1.39 -15.15
C THR A 38 17.51 -1.26 -15.72
N ASP A 39 17.62 -0.85 -16.98
CA ASP A 39 18.91 -0.63 -17.64
C ASP A 39 19.71 0.48 -16.94
N TRP A 40 19.07 1.59 -16.55
CA TRP A 40 19.74 2.67 -15.81
C TRP A 40 20.15 2.25 -14.40
N ILE A 41 19.31 1.51 -13.67
CA ILE A 41 19.69 0.96 -12.36
C ILE A 41 20.93 0.08 -12.48
N ALA A 42 20.95 -0.84 -13.44
CA ALA A 42 22.07 -1.75 -13.63
C ALA A 42 23.35 -1.03 -14.11
N LYS A 43 23.20 -0.10 -15.06
CA LYS A 43 24.31 0.64 -15.67
C LYS A 43 25.00 1.60 -14.71
N PHE A 44 24.24 2.20 -13.80
CA PHE A 44 24.74 3.19 -12.84
C PHE A 44 24.78 2.65 -11.41
N ASP A 45 24.89 1.33 -11.26
CA ASP A 45 25.12 0.73 -9.95
C ASP A 45 26.41 1.30 -9.31
N GLY A 46 26.31 1.70 -8.04
CA GLY A 46 27.37 2.41 -7.33
C GLY A 46 27.48 3.93 -7.61
N ASP A 47 26.83 4.48 -8.65
CA ASP A 47 26.78 5.94 -8.85
C ASP A 47 25.78 6.57 -7.87
N LYS A 48 26.32 7.22 -6.82
CA LYS A 48 25.50 7.82 -5.77
C LYS A 48 24.52 8.86 -6.27
N ILE A 49 24.87 9.64 -7.29
CA ILE A 49 24.04 10.75 -7.77
C ILE A 49 22.82 10.19 -8.51
N VAL A 50 23.07 9.30 -9.48
CA VAL A 50 22.00 8.65 -10.24
C VAL A 50 21.12 7.81 -9.32
N SER A 51 21.73 7.04 -8.42
CA SER A 51 21.00 6.21 -7.44
C SER A 51 20.10 7.05 -6.53
N GLN A 52 20.53 8.24 -6.11
CA GLN A 52 19.71 9.13 -5.28
C GLN A 52 18.54 9.71 -6.08
N ALA A 53 18.75 10.10 -7.33
CA ALA A 53 17.68 10.60 -8.21
C ALA A 53 16.60 9.52 -8.45
N ILE A 54 17.01 8.28 -8.76
CA ILE A 54 16.11 7.12 -8.90
C ILE A 54 15.29 6.92 -7.62
N LYS A 55 15.95 6.83 -6.46
CA LYS A 55 15.26 6.66 -5.17
C LYS A 55 14.29 7.78 -4.85
N ARG A 56 14.63 9.02 -5.22
CA ARG A 56 13.77 10.19 -5.03
C ARG A 56 12.47 10.07 -5.84
N ILE A 57 12.55 9.59 -7.08
CA ILE A 57 11.38 9.34 -7.93
C ILE A 57 10.52 8.23 -7.33
N GLU A 58 11.11 7.11 -6.94
CA GLU A 58 10.38 5.99 -6.32
C GLU A 58 9.65 6.42 -5.04
N ALA A 59 10.34 7.18 -4.18
CA ALA A 59 9.74 7.72 -2.96
C ALA A 59 8.58 8.68 -3.26
N LYS A 60 8.67 9.47 -4.33
CA LYS A 60 7.60 10.40 -4.72
C LYS A 60 6.38 9.66 -5.26
N ILE A 61 6.56 8.65 -6.11
CA ILE A 61 5.48 7.80 -6.61
C ILE A 61 4.73 7.15 -5.45
N GLU A 62 5.47 6.64 -4.47
CA GLU A 62 4.87 6.03 -3.29
C GLU A 62 4.14 7.04 -2.40
N ALA A 63 4.70 8.23 -2.19
CA ALA A 63 4.02 9.29 -1.47
C ALA A 63 2.71 9.71 -2.16
N ASN A 64 2.72 9.79 -3.49
CA ASN A 64 1.51 10.06 -4.28
C ASN A 64 0.47 8.94 -4.10
N LEU A 65 0.87 7.67 -4.14
CA LEU A 65 -0.01 6.53 -3.94
C LEU A 65 -0.68 6.56 -2.54
N LEU A 66 0.13 6.72 -1.50
CA LEU A 66 -0.36 6.71 -0.12
C LEU A 66 -1.26 7.92 0.16
N SER A 67 -0.88 9.12 -0.30
CA SER A 67 -1.69 10.33 -0.11
C SER A 67 -3.04 10.25 -0.84
N GLN A 68 -3.07 9.74 -2.07
CA GLN A 68 -4.32 9.59 -2.81
C GLN A 68 -5.21 8.48 -2.26
N ALA A 69 -4.63 7.42 -1.70
CA ALA A 69 -5.40 6.39 -1.01
C ALA A 69 -6.07 6.92 0.26
N LEU A 70 -5.42 7.84 0.99
CA LEU A 70 -6.02 8.52 2.16
C LEU A 70 -7.24 9.35 1.80
N THR A 71 -7.29 9.90 0.58
CA THR A 71 -8.40 10.73 0.09
C THR A 71 -9.39 9.96 -0.80
N ASN A 72 -9.35 8.63 -0.79
CA ASN A 72 -10.18 7.74 -1.62
C ASN A 72 -10.07 7.98 -3.14
N GLN A 73 -8.99 8.62 -3.61
CA GLN A 73 -8.73 8.81 -5.04
C GLN A 73 -8.09 7.57 -5.68
N VAL A 74 -7.38 6.78 -4.88
CA VAL A 74 -6.87 5.46 -5.27
C VAL A 74 -7.44 4.41 -4.32
N ASN A 75 -7.62 3.19 -4.83
CA ASN A 75 -8.09 2.06 -4.04
C ASN A 75 -7.15 1.81 -2.84
N SER A 76 -7.69 1.94 -1.63
CA SER A 76 -6.96 1.77 -0.37
C SER A 76 -6.35 0.37 -0.20
N ALA A 77 -6.92 -0.67 -0.83
CA ALA A 77 -6.36 -2.01 -0.82
C ALA A 77 -4.96 -2.07 -1.47
N ILE A 78 -4.71 -1.25 -2.50
CA ILE A 78 -3.39 -1.17 -3.15
C ILE A 78 -2.37 -0.53 -2.19
N ALA A 79 -2.76 0.55 -1.52
CA ALA A 79 -1.90 1.18 -0.51
C ALA A 79 -1.61 0.23 0.67
N ILE A 80 -2.62 -0.49 1.16
CA ILE A 80 -2.46 -1.52 2.22
C ILE A 80 -1.50 -2.62 1.75
N PHE A 81 -1.63 -3.08 0.50
CA PHE A 81 -0.71 -4.07 -0.07
C PHE A 81 0.74 -3.58 -0.04
N VAL A 82 1.00 -2.32 -0.41
CA VAL A 82 2.34 -1.72 -0.34
C VAL A 82 2.85 -1.64 1.10
N LEU A 83 2.03 -1.16 2.04
CA LEU A 83 2.36 -1.07 3.46
C LEU A 83 2.74 -2.43 4.05
N LYS A 84 1.98 -3.47 3.73
CA LYS A 84 2.26 -4.84 4.22
C LYS A 84 3.51 -5.44 3.59
N ASN A 85 3.67 -5.34 2.27
CA ASN A 85 4.75 -6.05 1.57
C ASN A 85 6.10 -5.35 1.67
N LYS A 86 6.14 -4.02 1.51
CA LYS A 86 7.38 -3.23 1.51
C LYS A 86 7.78 -2.79 2.91
N TYR A 87 6.82 -2.28 3.69
CA TYR A 87 7.08 -1.75 5.03
C TYR A 87 6.88 -2.74 6.16
N LYS A 88 6.43 -3.97 5.84
CA LYS A 88 6.19 -5.04 6.82
C LYS A 88 5.21 -4.65 7.93
N TRP A 89 4.28 -3.75 7.63
CA TRP A 89 3.21 -3.42 8.56
C TRP A 89 2.29 -4.61 8.73
N SER A 90 1.88 -4.87 9.97
CA SER A 90 0.88 -5.87 10.30
C SER A 90 -0.39 -5.19 10.78
N ASP A 91 -1.53 -5.81 10.50
CA ASP A 91 -2.79 -5.36 11.08
C ASP A 91 -2.73 -5.63 12.59
N ARG A 92 -2.99 -4.60 13.39
CA ARG A 92 -3.21 -4.79 14.82
C ARG A 92 -4.61 -5.35 15.01
N GLN A 93 -4.68 -6.56 15.58
CA GLN A 93 -5.95 -7.15 16.00
C GLN A 93 -6.14 -6.91 17.49
N GLU A 94 -7.33 -6.45 17.87
CA GLU A 94 -7.80 -6.46 19.25
C GLU A 94 -8.93 -7.48 19.30
N ILE A 95 -8.70 -8.56 20.04
CA ILE A 95 -9.67 -9.65 20.21
C ILE A 95 -10.18 -9.52 21.63
N ASP A 96 -11.47 -9.20 21.77
CA ASP A 96 -12.11 -9.24 23.08
C ASP A 96 -12.43 -10.69 23.44
N HIS A 97 -11.72 -11.20 24.45
CA HIS A 97 -11.95 -12.52 25.03
C HIS A 97 -12.93 -12.46 26.20
N THR A 98 -13.96 -11.60 26.18
CA THR A 98 -15.11 -11.82 27.06
C THR A 98 -15.70 -13.19 26.76
N THR A 99 -15.53 -14.11 27.72
CA THR A 99 -16.19 -15.41 27.76
C THR A 99 -17.62 -15.28 27.29
N GLN A 100 -17.95 -16.02 26.23
CA GLN A 100 -19.30 -16.33 25.75
C GLN A 100 -20.35 -16.03 26.81
N GLY A 101 -21.19 -15.01 26.56
CA GLY A 101 -22.16 -14.46 27.50
C GLY A 101 -22.77 -15.53 28.40
N ASP A 102 -22.82 -15.22 29.70
CA ASP A 102 -23.41 -16.00 30.78
C ASP A 102 -24.15 -17.26 30.31
N LYS A 103 -23.60 -18.44 30.65
CA LYS A 103 -24.33 -19.71 30.52
C LYS A 103 -25.72 -19.53 31.15
N ILE A 104 -26.76 -19.37 30.33
CA ILE A 104 -28.14 -19.41 30.80
C ILE A 104 -28.42 -20.85 31.21
N THR A 105 -28.33 -21.13 32.51
CA THR A 105 -28.82 -22.39 33.09
C THR A 105 -30.34 -22.32 33.19
N TRP A 106 -31.03 -22.95 32.24
CA TRP A 106 -32.47 -23.21 32.35
C TRP A 106 -32.72 -24.29 33.40
N ASN A 107 -33.12 -23.89 34.61
CA ASN A 107 -33.67 -24.83 35.59
C ASN A 107 -35.15 -25.08 35.23
N GLU A 108 -35.41 -26.05 34.34
CA GLU A 108 -36.77 -26.54 34.12
C GLU A 108 -37.25 -27.31 35.36
N VAL A 109 -37.94 -26.63 36.27
CA VAL A 109 -38.74 -27.32 37.30
C VAL A 109 -40.02 -27.82 36.62
N LYS A 110 -40.05 -29.09 36.24
CA LYS A 110 -41.28 -29.75 35.77
C LYS A 110 -42.25 -29.91 36.94
N THR A 111 -43.16 -28.96 37.12
CA THR A 111 -44.34 -29.15 37.96
C THR A 111 -45.41 -29.88 37.15
N TYR A 112 -45.54 -31.18 37.36
CA TYR A 112 -46.73 -31.92 36.90
C TYR A 112 -47.91 -31.53 37.79
N ARG A 113 -48.96 -30.94 37.21
CA ARG A 113 -50.27 -30.90 37.85
C ARG A 113 -50.80 -32.33 37.90
N LYS A 114 -51.03 -32.81 39.12
CA LYS A 114 -51.74 -34.07 39.35
C LYS A 114 -53.21 -33.76 39.17
N ASP A 115 -53.72 -33.95 37.95
CA ASP A 115 -55.16 -33.91 37.73
C ASP A 115 -55.76 -35.13 38.42
N SER A 116 -56.68 -34.84 39.34
CA SER A 116 -57.39 -35.78 40.19
C SER A 116 -58.63 -36.29 39.46
N GLU A 117 -58.68 -37.60 39.21
CA GLU A 117 -59.91 -38.40 39.10
C GLU A 117 -59.76 -39.66 39.97
#